data_AF-A0A7C9AG52-F1
#
_entry.id   AF-A0A7C9AG52-F1
#
_cell.length_a   1.000
_cell.length_b   1.000
_cell.length_c   1.000
_cell.angle_alpha   90.00
_cell.angle_beta   90.00
_cell.angle_gamma   90.00
#
_symmetry.space_group_name_H-M   'P 1'
#
loop_
_entity.id
_entity.type
_entity.pdbx_description
1 polymer ?
#
loop_
_entity_poly.entity_id
_entity_poly.type
_entity_poly.pdbx_seq_one_letter_code
_entity_poly.pdbx_strand_id
1 'polypeptide(L)'
;LFKFSCLTCLEIEGLEAECFPVAGEGLPTSLTRLCIWDFGKLRKLDGEALLRLKYLTQLDIRRCPQLERLPEGGLPPSLGELLIVGCPKLEKKCKPYKGKYWSKIHHIPHIEVDYPGEF
;
A
#
# COMPACT_ATOMS: atom_id res chain seq x y z
N LEU A 1 3.89 27.11 2.95
CA LEU A 1 3.62 26.12 4.02
C LEU A 1 2.12 25.81 4.02
N PHE A 2 1.65 24.94 3.12
CA PHE A 2 0.24 24.56 3.08
C PHE A 2 0.02 23.38 4.02
N LYS A 3 -0.73 23.62 5.10
CA LYS A 3 -1.10 22.62 6.11
C LYS A 3 -2.44 22.01 5.69
N PHE A 4 -2.38 20.84 5.07
CA PHE A 4 -3.58 20.14 4.59
C PHE A 4 -4.28 19.38 5.74
N SER A 5 -5.00 20.09 6.60
CA SER A 5 -5.68 19.50 7.77
C SER A 5 -6.95 18.70 7.44
N CYS A 6 -7.26 18.46 6.16
CA CYS A 6 -8.48 17.77 5.72
C CYS A 6 -8.25 16.73 4.61
N LEU A 7 -7.01 16.37 4.29
CA LEU A 7 -6.76 15.30 3.33
C LEU A 7 -7.17 13.96 3.94
N THR A 8 -8.33 13.47 3.50
CA THR A 8 -8.84 12.12 3.78
C THR A 8 -8.42 11.15 2.69
N CYS A 9 -8.20 11.64 1.47
CA CYS A 9 -7.70 10.88 0.35
C CYS A 9 -6.40 11.50 -0.17
N LEU A 10 -5.38 10.67 -0.36
CA LEU A 10 -4.14 11.05 -1.03
C LEU A 10 -3.89 10.08 -2.17
N GLU A 11 -3.80 10.63 -3.38
CA GLU A 11 -3.46 9.89 -4.59
C GLU A 11 -2.08 10.34 -5.06
N ILE A 12 -1.20 9.38 -5.33
CA ILE A 12 0.17 9.65 -5.74
C ILE A 12 0.49 8.81 -6.96
N GLU A 13 0.94 9.48 -8.01
CA GLU A 13 1.30 8.91 -9.30
C GLU A 13 2.81 9.09 -9.58
N GLY A 14 3.45 8.10 -10.20
CA GLY A 14 4.59 8.36 -11.08
C GLY A 14 5.84 9.01 -10.47
N LEU A 15 6.23 8.67 -9.24
CA LEU A 15 7.50 9.13 -8.68
C LEU A 15 8.70 8.27 -9.10
N GLU A 16 9.87 8.88 -9.27
CA GLU A 16 11.16 8.17 -9.42
C GLU A 16 11.69 7.56 -8.10
N ALA A 17 10.85 7.48 -7.07
CA ALA A 17 11.24 7.03 -5.75
C ALA A 17 11.34 5.49 -5.67
N GLU A 18 12.42 4.99 -5.07
CA GLU A 18 12.57 3.55 -4.77
C GLU A 18 11.86 3.14 -3.46
N CYS A 19 11.55 4.09 -2.58
CA CYS A 19 10.83 3.89 -1.33
C CYS A 19 9.82 5.01 -1.04
N PHE A 20 8.71 4.67 -0.38
CA PHE A 20 7.67 5.64 -0.05
C PHE A 20 6.94 5.32 1.27
N PRO A 21 6.56 6.32 2.08
CA PRO A 21 7.02 7.72 2.03
C PRO A 21 8.50 7.88 2.40
N VAL A 22 9.11 9.03 2.04
CA VAL A 22 10.53 9.32 2.31
C VAL A 22 10.70 9.77 3.77
N ALA A 23 11.75 9.29 4.44
CA ALA A 23 12.02 9.63 5.84
C ALA A 23 12.11 11.16 6.04
N GLY A 24 11.31 11.70 6.95
CA GLY A 24 11.23 13.14 7.25
C GLY A 24 10.02 13.85 6.62
N GLU A 25 9.36 13.26 5.62
CA GLU A 25 8.13 13.75 5.01
C GLU A 25 6.97 12.84 5.43
N GLY A 26 6.32 13.19 6.55
CA GLY A 26 5.21 12.42 7.09
C GLY A 26 3.94 12.60 6.27
N LEU A 27 3.24 11.49 5.99
CA LEU A 27 1.88 11.52 5.45
C LEU A 27 0.92 12.16 6.49
N PRO A 28 -0.12 12.89 6.06
CA PRO A 28 -1.13 13.42 6.98
C PRO A 28 -1.76 12.28 7.79
N THR A 29 -1.73 12.39 9.12
CA THR A 29 -2.26 11.34 10.00
C THR A 29 -3.78 11.20 9.92
N SER A 30 -4.48 12.20 9.36
CA SER A 30 -5.92 12.20 9.10
C SER A 30 -6.36 11.36 7.88
N LEU A 31 -5.42 10.76 7.14
CA LEU A 31 -5.74 10.00 5.93
C LEU A 31 -6.61 8.77 6.25
N THR A 32 -7.66 8.62 5.45
CA THR A 32 -8.55 7.45 5.46
C THR A 32 -8.34 6.59 4.21
N ARG A 33 -7.91 7.18 3.10
CA ARG A 33 -7.62 6.50 1.83
C ARG A 33 -6.27 6.92 1.28
N LEU A 34 -5.45 5.93 0.91
CA LEU A 34 -4.16 6.13 0.25
C LEU A 34 -4.12 5.33 -1.04
N CYS A 35 -3.90 6.01 -2.16
CA CYS A 35 -3.76 5.40 -3.47
C CYS A 35 -2.36 5.66 -4.02
N ILE A 36 -1.64 4.59 -4.33
CA ILE A 36 -0.28 4.61 -4.88
C ILE A 36 -0.36 3.95 -6.26
N TRP A 37 -0.09 4.68 -7.33
CA TRP A 37 -0.26 4.15 -8.67
C TRP A 37 0.84 4.55 -9.65
N ASP A 38 1.18 3.68 -10.59
CA ASP A 38 2.16 3.93 -11.66
C ASP A 38 3.59 4.28 -11.17
N PHE A 39 4.03 3.71 -10.03
CA PHE A 39 5.42 3.84 -9.57
C PHE A 39 6.32 2.75 -10.18
N GLY A 40 6.96 3.08 -11.29
CA GLY A 40 7.85 2.15 -12.01
C GLY A 40 9.09 1.71 -11.23
N LYS A 41 9.58 2.49 -10.25
CA LYS A 41 10.80 2.21 -9.48
C LYS A 41 10.58 1.84 -8.01
N LEU A 42 9.34 1.92 -7.50
CA LEU A 42 9.05 1.67 -6.09
C LEU A 42 9.31 0.22 -5.72
N ARG A 43 10.20 -0.03 -4.76
CA ARG A 43 10.59 -1.37 -4.31
C ARG A 43 10.00 -1.73 -2.95
N LYS A 44 9.79 -0.74 -2.09
CA LYS A 44 9.34 -0.90 -0.71
C LYS A 44 8.46 0.25 -0.22
N LEU A 45 7.52 -0.07 0.66
CA LEU A 45 6.80 0.91 1.47
C LEU A 45 7.47 1.06 2.83
N ASP A 46 7.52 2.28 3.36
CA ASP A 46 7.94 2.56 4.72
C ASP A 46 6.81 2.15 5.68
N GLY A 47 7.02 1.02 6.37
CA GLY A 47 6.07 0.48 7.33
C GLY A 47 5.85 1.35 8.54
N GLU A 48 6.90 1.98 9.06
CA GLU A 48 6.80 2.84 10.22
C GLU A 48 5.93 4.05 9.90
N ALA A 49 6.04 4.57 8.68
CA ALA A 49 5.19 5.66 8.22
C ALA A 49 3.73 5.24 8.00
N LEU A 50 3.50 4.08 7.39
CA LEU A 50 2.14 3.57 7.22
C LEU A 50 1.47 3.28 8.56
N LEU A 51 2.15 2.66 9.51
CA LEU A 51 1.61 2.33 10.85
C LEU A 51 1.20 3.57 11.66
N ARG A 52 1.73 4.77 11.33
CA ARG A 52 1.29 6.03 11.93
C ARG A 52 -0.08 6.51 11.42
N LEU A 53 -0.56 5.98 10.30
CA LEU A 53 -1.86 6.32 9.70
C LEU A 53 -3.00 5.57 10.41
N LYS A 54 -3.29 5.97 11.64
CA LYS A 54 -4.27 5.29 12.50
C LYS A 54 -5.70 5.28 11.95
N TYR A 55 -6.04 6.19 11.03
CA TYR A 55 -7.37 6.29 10.43
C TYR A 55 -7.45 5.71 9.02
N LEU A 56 -6.37 5.10 8.50
CA LEU A 56 -6.36 4.56 7.15
C LEU A 56 -7.25 3.33 7.05
N THR A 57 -8.36 3.47 6.34
CA THR A 57 -9.33 2.39 6.10
C THR A 57 -9.15 1.74 4.74
N GLN A 58 -8.54 2.44 3.77
CA GLN A 58 -8.35 1.96 2.41
C GLN A 58 -6.91 2.18 1.91
N LEU A 59 -6.30 1.13 1.38
CA LEU A 59 -5.00 1.17 0.72
C LEU A 59 -5.09 0.54 -0.67
N ASP A 60 -4.78 1.34 -1.68
CA ASP A 60 -4.82 0.94 -3.09
C ASP A 60 -3.43 1.08 -3.70
N ILE A 61 -2.91 -0.01 -4.24
CA ILE A 61 -1.58 -0.07 -4.86
C ILE A 61 -1.75 -0.61 -6.28
N ARG A 62 -1.55 0.27 -7.28
CA ARG A 62 -1.72 -0.08 -8.69
C ARG A 62 -0.44 0.10 -9.49
N ARG A 63 -0.19 -0.77 -10.47
CA ARG A 63 0.85 -0.59 -11.50
C ARG A 63 2.23 -0.22 -10.92
N CYS A 64 2.61 -0.86 -9.81
CA CYS A 64 3.92 -0.70 -9.17
C CYS A 64 4.76 -1.97 -9.42
N PRO A 65 5.34 -2.16 -10.62
CA PRO A 65 5.89 -3.45 -11.05
C PRO A 65 7.13 -3.91 -10.27
N GLN A 66 7.84 -2.97 -9.64
CA GLN A 66 9.04 -3.27 -8.85
C GLN A 66 8.75 -3.49 -7.37
N LEU A 67 7.51 -3.24 -6.91
CA LEU A 67 7.15 -3.33 -5.50
C LEU A 67 7.13 -4.80 -5.09
N GLU A 68 8.02 -5.16 -4.17
CA GLU A 68 8.31 -6.56 -3.91
C GLU A 68 7.79 -7.02 -2.54
N ARG A 69 7.61 -6.09 -1.60
CA ARG A 69 7.41 -6.40 -0.19
C ARG A 69 6.39 -5.48 0.45
N LEU A 70 5.46 -6.07 1.21
CA LEU A 70 4.75 -5.34 2.25
C LEU A 70 5.72 -4.97 3.38
N PRO A 71 5.39 -3.95 4.18
CA PRO A 71 6.22 -3.61 5.33
C PRO A 71 6.34 -4.75 6.34
N GLU A 72 7.50 -4.87 6.97
CA GLU A 72 7.77 -5.98 7.90
C GLU A 72 6.89 -5.91 9.14
N GLY A 73 6.72 -4.71 9.71
CA GLY A 73 5.84 -4.41 10.85
C GLY A 73 4.33 -4.51 10.57
N GLY A 74 3.93 -4.79 9.32
CA GLY A 74 2.53 -4.96 8.94
C GLY A 74 1.90 -3.70 8.34
N LEU A 75 0.58 -3.76 8.20
CA LEU A 75 -0.28 -2.68 7.70
C LEU A 75 -1.04 -2.04 8.88
N PRO A 76 -1.62 -0.84 8.71
CA PRO A 76 -2.41 -0.21 9.76
C PRO A 76 -3.55 -1.11 10.24
N PRO A 77 -3.80 -1.21 11.56
CA PRO A 77 -4.84 -2.09 12.10
C PRO A 77 -6.27 -1.62 11.77
N SER A 78 -6.45 -0.37 11.35
CA SER A 78 -7.72 0.21 10.91
C SER A 78 -8.08 -0.13 9.46
N LEU A 79 -7.19 -0.81 8.74
CA LEU A 79 -7.36 -1.10 7.32
C LEU A 79 -8.52 -2.07 7.09
N GLY A 80 -9.57 -1.58 6.42
CA GLY A 80 -10.74 -2.36 6.04
C GLY A 80 -10.64 -2.94 4.64
N GLU A 81 -9.84 -2.30 3.78
CA GLU A 81 -9.74 -2.63 2.36
C GLU A 81 -8.30 -2.53 1.84
N LEU A 82 -7.86 -3.56 1.12
CA LEU A 82 -6.57 -3.63 0.45
C LEU A 82 -6.76 -4.04 -1.01
N LEU A 83 -6.35 -3.18 -1.93
CA LEU A 83 -6.35 -3.43 -3.37
C LEU A 83 -4.90 -3.45 -3.90
N ILE A 84 -4.53 -4.51 -4.62
CA ILE A 84 -3.21 -4.66 -5.25
C ILE A 84 -3.41 -5.11 -6.70
N VAL A 85 -3.14 -4.24 -7.68
CA VAL A 85 -3.40 -4.50 -9.11
C VAL A 85 -2.20 -4.10 -9.97
N GLY A 86 -1.84 -4.90 -10.98
CA GLY A 86 -0.69 -4.62 -11.82
C GLY A 86 0.65 -4.54 -11.05
N CYS A 87 0.76 -5.25 -9.93
CA CYS A 87 1.94 -5.31 -9.07
C CYS A 87 2.51 -6.74 -9.00
N PRO A 88 3.00 -7.31 -10.11
CA PRO A 88 3.23 -8.75 -10.28
C PRO A 88 4.16 -9.39 -9.24
N LYS A 89 5.14 -8.65 -8.71
CA LYS A 89 6.05 -9.14 -7.66
C LYS A 89 5.36 -9.25 -6.31
N LEU A 90 4.46 -8.31 -6.00
CA LEU A 90 3.72 -8.27 -4.75
C LEU A 90 2.51 -9.23 -4.78
N GLU A 91 1.75 -9.22 -5.88
CA GLU A 91 0.56 -10.08 -6.08
C GLU A 91 0.88 -11.56 -5.83
N LYS A 92 1.97 -12.06 -6.43
CA LYS A 92 2.46 -13.44 -6.22
C LYS A 92 2.67 -13.79 -4.75
N LYS A 93 3.05 -12.81 -3.93
CA LYS A 93 3.33 -12.98 -2.50
C LYS A 93 2.09 -12.76 -1.63
N CYS A 94 1.06 -12.12 -2.15
CA CYS A 94 -0.22 -11.88 -1.49
C CYS A 94 -1.32 -12.89 -1.88
N LYS A 95 -1.03 -13.85 -2.77
CA LYS A 95 -1.96 -14.93 -3.18
C LYS A 95 -2.66 -15.57 -1.96
N PRO A 96 -3.96 -15.86 -2.01
CA PRO A 96 -4.71 -16.34 -0.86
C PRO A 96 -4.22 -17.76 -0.53
N TYR A 97 -4.02 -18.04 0.76
CA TYR A 97 -3.56 -19.33 1.30
C TYR A 97 -2.16 -19.80 0.86
N LYS A 98 -1.56 -19.23 -0.20
CA LYS A 98 -0.27 -19.66 -0.77
C LYS A 98 0.82 -18.59 -0.66
N GLY A 99 0.42 -17.32 -0.66
CA GLY A 99 1.32 -16.18 -0.63
C GLY A 99 1.96 -16.01 0.75
N LYS A 100 3.27 -15.76 0.79
CA LYS A 100 4.01 -15.55 2.05
C LYS A 100 3.49 -14.36 2.89
N TYR A 101 2.77 -13.43 2.29
CA TYR A 101 2.17 -12.28 2.97
C TYR A 101 0.70 -12.50 3.34
N TRP A 102 0.09 -13.61 2.93
CA TRP A 102 -1.31 -13.89 3.26
C TRP A 102 -1.56 -13.87 4.77
N SER A 103 -0.67 -14.49 5.56
CA SER A 103 -0.74 -14.46 7.03
C SER A 103 -0.69 -13.05 7.65
N LYS A 104 -0.22 -12.05 6.90
CA LYS A 104 -0.19 -10.65 7.34
C LYS A 104 -1.41 -9.85 6.92
N ILE A 105 -2.18 -10.30 5.93
CA ILE A 105 -3.29 -9.51 5.35
C ILE A 105 -4.65 -10.19 5.48
N HIS A 106 -4.72 -11.49 5.75
CA HIS A 106 -5.97 -12.26 5.75
C HIS A 106 -7.03 -11.80 6.76
N HIS A 107 -6.66 -10.96 7.73
CA HIS A 107 -7.58 -10.39 8.71
C HIS A 107 -8.31 -9.14 8.17
N ILE A 108 -7.87 -8.59 7.05
CA ILE A 108 -8.49 -7.43 6.40
C ILE A 108 -9.82 -7.90 5.76
N PRO A 109 -10.95 -7.23 6.03
CA PRO A 109 -12.27 -7.64 5.54
C PRO A 109 -12.38 -7.74 4.02
N HIS A 110 -11.78 -6.80 3.29
CA HIS A 110 -11.85 -6.72 1.83
C HIS A 110 -10.45 -6.73 1.23
N ILE A 111 -10.12 -7.80 0.49
CA ILE A 111 -8.82 -7.95 -0.16
C ILE A 111 -9.07 -8.30 -1.62
N GLU A 112 -8.56 -7.46 -2.51
CA GLU A 112 -8.54 -7.72 -3.93
C GLU A 112 -7.09 -7.63 -4.42
N VAL A 113 -6.63 -8.71 -5.04
CA VAL A 113 -5.29 -8.83 -5.60
C VAL A 113 -5.49 -9.36 -7.01
N ASP A 114 -5.11 -8.59 -8.02
CA ASP A 114 -5.22 -9.03 -9.40
C ASP A 114 -4.27 -10.22 -9.64
N TYR A 115 -4.76 -11.23 -10.33
CA TYR A 115 -4.00 -12.42 -10.69
C TYR A 115 -3.97 -12.52 -12.21
N PRO A 116 -2.92 -11.97 -12.86
CA PRO A 116 -2.79 -12.15 -14.30
C PRO A 116 -2.62 -13.64 -14.63
N GLY A 117 -3.66 -14.24 -15.22
CA GLY A 117 -3.59 -15.55 -15.90
C GLY A 117 -4.15 -16.79 -15.19
N GLU A 118 -5.27 -16.71 -14.46
CA GLU A 118 -6.06 -17.91 -14.12
C GLU A 118 -7.39 -17.94 -14.92
N PHE A 119 -7.28 -18.12 -16.24
CA PHE A 119 -8.29 -18.71 -17.13
C PHE A 119 -7.57 -19.61 -18.15
#